data_AF-A0A7Y9ASY5-F1
#
_entry.id   AF-A0A7Y9ASY5-F1
#
_cell.length_a   1.000
_cell.length_b   1.000
_cell.length_c   1.000
_cell.angle_alpha   90.00
_cell.angle_beta   90.00
_cell.angle_gamma   90.00
#
_symmetry.space_group_name_H-M   'P 1'
#
loop_
_entity.id
_entity.type
_entity.pdbx_description
1 polymer ?
#
loop_
_entity_poly.entity_id
_entity_poly.type
_entity_poly.pdbx_seq_one_letter_code
_entity_poly.pdbx_strand_id
1 'polypeptide(L)'
;MIRKPRTAVRRAAAAVVLAGLVGGAAAAAADASPIRFHRVYGADRYITSSLVDGDPTSTAYVVSGVDFPDGLAAGAVAGREAVLGNVYLTQRDVLPAEVRQRIVYASKIVVVGGESSVGPDVMTWLQQNTRATLSRVSGPDRFDTAAALSAASYATPAAGARGVENVVIATGYDYPDALSGSAAAAHVDSPLLLVRPDAVPASVVAELQRLRPQAITVVGGTSRVTDSVLEQLRTFTTGPVTRIAGTDRYDTADRVSAAFFDDAEDVTIASGETFADALAAGARAGRHGGPLLLTASRCLTEQTNLEIERLQATHGERADLDSIGGPTRITEEAAKRTNCQPVGTAPKTYLDDLVHVQGSVRDRYDHATISGRFYPRSTAFDADPRNSDYGTWSLGTKRSRFTMVAGIADDNPSALASTVAVYGDEKLLASGNVAKGAPIAFDVDVRGVDNLKIVTTSPNASLTPAAQNANLVYFGDAAVS
;
A
#
# COMPACT_ATOMS: atom_id res chain seq x y z
N MET A 1 -4.04 23.28 -69.42
CA MET A 1 -4.50 23.29 -68.01
C MET A 1 -3.37 22.75 -67.14
N ILE A 2 -2.61 23.64 -66.51
CA ILE A 2 -1.43 23.31 -65.69
C ILE A 2 -1.84 23.53 -64.23
N ARG A 3 -1.98 22.46 -63.43
CA ARG A 3 -2.24 22.53 -61.98
C ARG A 3 -0.90 22.44 -61.23
N LYS A 4 -0.58 23.51 -60.48
CA LYS A 4 0.55 23.59 -59.55
C LYS A 4 0.38 22.58 -58.38
N PRO A 5 1.46 22.00 -57.85
CA PRO A 5 1.42 21.14 -56.67
C PRO A 5 1.43 21.95 -55.36
N ARG A 6 0.76 21.40 -54.34
CA ARG A 6 0.67 21.93 -52.97
C ARG A 6 1.99 21.75 -52.21
N THR A 7 2.45 22.81 -51.57
CA THR A 7 3.60 22.86 -50.67
C THR A 7 3.29 22.15 -49.34
N ALA A 8 4.09 21.14 -48.99
CA ALA A 8 4.10 20.54 -47.66
C ALA A 8 5.15 21.26 -46.78
N VAL A 9 4.68 21.88 -45.70
CA VAL A 9 5.55 22.50 -44.69
C VAL A 9 6.16 21.39 -43.83
N ARG A 10 7.47 21.19 -43.95
CA ARG A 10 8.26 20.33 -43.07
C ARG A 10 8.37 20.97 -41.68
N ARG A 11 7.85 20.31 -40.64
CA ARG A 11 8.20 20.61 -39.25
C ARG A 11 9.57 19.99 -38.96
N ALA A 12 10.56 20.84 -38.66
CA ALA A 12 11.87 20.42 -38.20
C ALA A 12 11.75 19.91 -36.75
N ALA A 13 12.10 18.64 -36.53
CA ALA A 13 12.36 18.12 -35.19
C ALA A 13 13.79 18.51 -34.81
N ALA A 14 13.94 19.33 -33.78
CA ALA A 14 15.23 19.65 -33.19
C ALA A 14 15.73 18.45 -32.39
N ALA A 15 16.78 17.79 -32.87
CA ALA A 15 17.52 16.80 -32.11
C ALA A 15 18.40 17.53 -31.09
N VAL A 16 18.13 17.34 -29.80
CA VAL A 16 19.04 17.77 -28.73
C VAL A 16 20.07 16.66 -28.53
N VAL A 17 21.33 16.98 -28.81
CA VAL A 17 22.51 16.14 -28.59
C VAL A 17 22.79 16.11 -27.09
N LEU A 18 22.63 14.94 -26.45
CA LEU A 18 23.17 14.69 -25.11
C LEU A 18 24.69 14.48 -25.23
N ALA A 19 25.47 15.44 -24.74
CA ALA A 19 26.91 15.27 -24.54
C ALA A 19 27.13 14.42 -23.28
N GLY A 20 27.85 13.31 -23.43
CA GLY A 20 28.18 12.39 -22.36
C GLY A 20 29.21 12.97 -21.38
N LEU A 21 28.91 12.83 -20.09
CA LEU A 21 29.88 12.86 -19.01
C LEU A 21 30.02 11.43 -18.50
N VAL A 22 31.20 10.84 -18.73
CA VAL A 22 31.64 9.57 -18.15
C VAL A 22 31.95 9.84 -16.67
N GLY A 23 30.93 9.72 -15.83
CA GLY A 23 31.07 9.61 -14.38
C GLY A 23 31.02 8.14 -13.99
N GLY A 24 32.01 7.68 -13.23
CA GLY A 24 32.12 6.29 -12.79
C GLY A 24 30.83 5.79 -12.16
N ALA A 25 30.37 4.64 -12.61
CA ALA A 25 29.29 3.90 -11.97
C ALA A 25 29.76 3.45 -10.59
N ALA A 26 29.53 4.27 -9.57
CA ALA A 26 29.25 3.73 -8.25
C ALA A 26 28.06 2.79 -8.45
N ALA A 27 28.26 1.50 -8.19
CA ALA A 27 27.18 0.53 -8.18
C ALA A 27 26.07 1.12 -7.29
N ALA A 28 24.96 1.51 -7.91
CA ALA A 28 23.75 1.77 -7.17
C ALA A 28 23.46 0.49 -6.42
N ALA A 29 23.57 0.52 -5.09
CA ALA A 29 22.99 -0.52 -4.26
C ALA A 29 21.54 -0.63 -4.72
N ALA A 30 21.19 -1.80 -5.26
CA ALA A 30 19.91 -2.02 -5.89
C ALA A 30 18.80 -1.84 -4.84
N ASP A 31 18.21 -0.65 -4.81
CA ASP A 31 16.85 -0.42 -4.32
C ASP A 31 15.94 -1.33 -5.13
N ALA A 32 15.63 -2.51 -4.60
CA ALA A 32 14.57 -3.34 -5.18
C ALA A 32 13.94 -4.15 -4.06
N SER A 33 13.21 -3.46 -3.17
CA SER A 33 11.98 -4.09 -2.70
C SER A 33 11.23 -4.58 -3.94
N PRO A 34 10.88 -5.87 -4.02
CA PRO A 34 10.04 -6.38 -5.13
C PRO A 34 8.69 -5.67 -5.23
N ILE A 35 8.34 -4.98 -4.15
CA ILE A 35 7.20 -4.10 -4.06
C ILE A 35 7.51 -2.86 -4.87
N ARG A 36 6.76 -2.66 -5.96
CA ARG A 36 6.94 -1.46 -6.77
C ARG A 36 6.29 -0.31 -6.03
N PHE A 37 7.08 0.72 -5.78
CA PHE A 37 6.59 1.93 -5.14
C PHE A 37 6.05 2.88 -6.21
N HIS A 38 4.81 3.31 -6.04
CA HIS A 38 4.19 4.34 -6.86
C HIS A 38 3.72 5.49 -5.98
N ARG A 39 3.91 6.72 -6.43
CA ARG A 39 3.53 7.92 -5.68
C ARG A 39 2.54 8.74 -6.48
N VAL A 40 1.39 9.02 -5.89
CA VAL A 40 0.36 9.91 -6.43
C VAL A 40 0.28 11.18 -5.60
N TYR A 41 0.58 12.32 -6.21
CA TYR A 41 0.49 13.61 -5.55
C TYR A 41 0.40 14.76 -6.56
N GLY A 42 -0.21 15.85 -6.11
CA GLY A 42 -0.17 17.14 -6.80
C GLY A 42 0.59 18.20 -6.00
N ALA A 43 0.57 19.44 -6.49
CA ALA A 43 1.17 20.57 -5.77
C ALA A 43 0.47 20.85 -4.43
N ASP A 44 -0.80 20.44 -4.29
CA ASP A 44 -1.58 20.51 -3.07
C ASP A 44 -2.60 19.35 -2.97
N ARG A 45 -3.35 19.33 -1.87
CA ARG A 45 -4.38 18.32 -1.56
C ARG A 45 -5.49 18.24 -2.61
N TYR A 46 -5.84 19.35 -3.26
CA TYR A 46 -6.92 19.39 -4.25
C TYR A 46 -6.48 18.69 -5.52
N ILE A 47 -5.27 19.01 -5.99
CA ILE A 47 -4.68 18.34 -7.13
C ILE A 47 -4.44 16.86 -6.80
N THR A 48 -3.89 16.53 -5.63
CA THR A 48 -3.72 15.13 -5.19
C THR A 48 -5.05 14.38 -5.25
N SER A 49 -6.13 14.89 -4.67
CA SER A 49 -7.45 14.25 -4.69
C SER A 49 -7.98 14.00 -6.11
N SER A 50 -7.62 14.88 -7.04
CA SER A 50 -7.98 14.71 -8.44
C SER A 50 -7.17 13.58 -9.10
N LEU A 51 -5.93 13.32 -8.67
CA LEU A 51 -5.01 12.36 -9.27
C LEU A 51 -5.14 10.93 -8.74
N VAL A 52 -5.67 10.75 -7.52
CA VAL A 52 -5.73 9.46 -6.79
C VAL A 52 -6.19 8.29 -7.67
N ASP A 53 -7.22 8.49 -8.49
CA ASP A 53 -7.84 7.38 -9.24
C ASP A 53 -7.21 7.05 -10.59
N GLY A 54 -6.18 7.79 -11.02
CA GLY A 54 -5.54 7.59 -12.33
C GLY A 54 -6.46 8.02 -13.48
N ASP A 55 -7.54 7.28 -13.73
CA ASP A 55 -8.62 7.56 -14.67
C ASP A 55 -9.86 8.18 -13.98
N PRO A 56 -10.65 9.03 -14.65
CA PRO A 56 -11.86 9.60 -14.06
C PRO A 56 -12.93 8.55 -13.75
N THR A 57 -13.50 8.62 -12.55
CA THR A 57 -14.57 7.73 -12.08
C THR A 57 -15.96 8.14 -12.57
N SER A 58 -16.89 7.19 -12.55
CA SER A 58 -18.28 7.43 -12.97
C SER A 58 -19.07 8.30 -11.98
N THR A 59 -18.68 8.24 -10.70
CA THR A 59 -19.26 8.99 -9.58
C THR A 59 -18.18 9.83 -8.88
N ALA A 60 -18.50 11.09 -8.55
CA ALA A 60 -17.63 11.98 -7.80
C ALA A 60 -18.31 12.45 -6.50
N TYR A 61 -17.60 12.33 -5.37
CA TYR A 61 -18.02 12.88 -4.09
C TYR A 61 -17.18 14.13 -3.81
N VAL A 62 -17.81 15.29 -3.77
CA VAL A 62 -17.14 16.58 -3.54
C VAL A 62 -17.26 16.94 -2.06
N VAL A 63 -16.13 17.00 -1.36
CA VAL A 63 -16.03 17.32 0.07
C VAL A 63 -15.14 18.54 0.28
N SER A 64 -15.33 19.25 1.39
CA SER A 64 -14.39 20.30 1.82
C SER A 64 -12.97 19.73 1.93
N GLY A 65 -11.96 20.48 1.50
CA GLY A 65 -10.54 20.14 1.69
C GLY A 65 -9.88 20.86 2.87
N VAL A 66 -10.61 21.70 3.60
CA VAL A 66 -10.07 22.55 4.68
C VAL A 66 -10.30 21.88 6.04
N ASP A 67 -11.55 21.84 6.47
CA ASP A 67 -12.06 21.01 7.57
C ASP A 67 -13.09 20.06 6.97
N PHE A 68 -12.90 18.76 7.14
CA PHE A 68 -13.59 17.72 6.35
C PHE A 68 -14.22 16.60 7.17
N PRO A 69 -14.82 16.88 8.34
CA PRO A 69 -15.46 15.84 9.14
C PRO A 69 -16.68 15.25 8.42
N ASP A 70 -17.33 16.04 7.57
CA ASP A 70 -18.47 15.63 6.74
C ASP A 70 -18.04 14.61 5.66
N GLY A 71 -16.76 14.61 5.28
CA GLY A 71 -16.21 13.73 4.25
C GLY A 71 -15.75 12.37 4.75
N LEU A 72 -15.66 12.13 6.07
CA LEU A 72 -15.02 10.91 6.61
C LEU A 72 -15.70 9.61 6.16
N ALA A 73 -17.03 9.64 6.03
CA ALA A 73 -17.82 8.53 5.50
C ALA A 73 -17.84 8.46 3.97
N ALA A 74 -17.37 9.51 3.27
CA ALA A 74 -17.37 9.54 1.81
C ALA A 74 -16.43 8.52 1.19
N GLY A 75 -15.29 8.23 1.84
CA GLY A 75 -14.36 7.18 1.40
C GLY A 75 -15.05 5.80 1.33
N ALA A 76 -15.72 5.42 2.41
CA ALA A 76 -16.45 4.15 2.54
C ALA A 76 -17.54 3.97 1.48
N VAL A 77 -18.15 5.06 1.01
CA VAL A 77 -19.20 5.00 -0.02
C VAL A 77 -18.60 5.09 -1.43
N ALA A 78 -17.63 5.98 -1.64
CA ALA A 78 -17.00 6.20 -2.94
C ALA A 78 -16.17 4.99 -3.37
N GLY A 79 -15.49 4.34 -2.44
CA GLY A 79 -14.61 3.19 -2.68
C GLY A 79 -15.32 1.86 -2.90
N ARG A 80 -16.65 1.81 -2.79
CA ARG A 80 -17.39 0.57 -3.05
C ARG A 80 -17.22 0.17 -4.51
N GLU A 81 -16.94 -1.11 -4.75
CA GLU A 81 -16.77 -1.65 -6.10
C GLU A 81 -17.97 -1.32 -7.01
N ALA A 82 -19.19 -1.42 -6.47
CA ALA A 82 -20.43 -1.11 -7.21
C ALA A 82 -20.62 0.37 -7.58
N VAL A 83 -19.91 1.30 -6.90
CA VAL A 83 -20.06 2.75 -7.10
C VAL A 83 -19.04 3.28 -8.10
N LEU A 84 -17.82 2.69 -8.12
CA LEU A 84 -16.67 3.17 -8.89
C LEU A 84 -16.54 4.70 -8.74
N GLY A 85 -16.39 5.18 -7.51
CA GLY A 85 -16.36 6.59 -7.18
C GLY A 85 -15.02 7.10 -6.66
N ASN A 86 -14.83 8.43 -6.69
CA ASN A 86 -13.70 9.13 -6.09
C ASN A 86 -14.17 10.18 -5.08
N VAL A 87 -13.30 10.55 -4.15
CA VAL A 87 -13.46 11.74 -3.29
C VAL A 87 -12.59 12.88 -3.82
N TYR A 88 -13.24 13.97 -4.25
CA TYR A 88 -12.60 15.20 -4.69
C TYR A 88 -12.69 16.26 -3.61
N LEU A 89 -11.57 16.94 -3.34
CA LEU A 89 -11.53 18.04 -2.39
C LEU A 89 -11.87 19.37 -3.07
N THR A 90 -12.57 20.26 -2.36
CA THR A 90 -12.84 21.63 -2.79
C THR A 90 -12.55 22.64 -1.70
N GLN A 91 -12.27 23.89 -2.08
CA GLN A 91 -12.44 24.99 -1.14
C GLN A 91 -13.93 25.26 -0.97
N ARG A 92 -14.31 26.00 0.09
CA ARG A 92 -15.70 26.29 0.41
C ARG A 92 -16.47 26.82 -0.80
N ASP A 93 -16.01 27.91 -1.40
CA ASP A 93 -16.74 28.61 -2.47
C ASP A 93 -16.09 28.45 -3.85
N VAL A 94 -14.98 27.72 -3.94
CA VAL A 94 -14.20 27.59 -5.18
C VAL A 94 -13.83 26.13 -5.41
N LEU A 95 -14.36 25.54 -6.48
CA LEU A 95 -13.87 24.27 -7.01
C LEU A 95 -12.53 24.53 -7.72
N PRO A 96 -11.40 23.92 -7.31
CA PRO A 96 -10.10 24.16 -7.95
C PRO A 96 -10.08 23.73 -9.44
N ALA A 97 -9.25 24.39 -10.26
CA ALA A 97 -9.27 24.21 -11.72
C ALA A 97 -8.95 22.77 -12.14
N GLU A 98 -8.02 22.13 -11.43
CA GLU A 98 -7.59 20.75 -11.66
C GLU A 98 -8.71 19.76 -11.31
N VAL A 99 -9.47 20.04 -10.25
CA VAL A 99 -10.67 19.26 -9.90
C VAL A 99 -11.75 19.44 -10.96
N ARG A 100 -11.98 20.67 -11.45
CA ARG A 100 -12.94 20.95 -12.54
C ARG A 100 -12.62 20.13 -13.79
N GLN A 101 -11.35 20.07 -14.18
CA GLN A 101 -10.92 19.34 -15.39
C GLN A 101 -11.21 17.84 -15.32
N ARG A 102 -11.23 17.26 -14.12
CA ARG A 102 -11.48 15.83 -13.93
C ARG A 102 -12.94 15.51 -13.63
N ILE A 103 -13.63 16.34 -12.86
CA ILE A 103 -14.98 16.02 -12.40
C ILE A 103 -16.03 16.09 -13.52
N VAL A 104 -15.74 16.80 -14.62
CA VAL A 104 -16.63 16.90 -15.79
C VAL A 104 -16.88 15.56 -16.49
N TYR A 105 -16.05 14.55 -16.24
CA TYR A 105 -16.23 13.20 -16.76
C TYR A 105 -17.19 12.35 -15.91
N ALA A 106 -17.50 12.78 -14.68
CA ALA A 106 -18.42 12.06 -13.82
C ALA A 106 -19.86 12.16 -14.36
N SER A 107 -20.59 11.04 -14.30
CA SER A 107 -22.01 10.97 -14.64
C SER A 107 -22.92 11.31 -13.46
N LYS A 108 -22.40 11.17 -12.23
CA LYS A 108 -23.06 11.51 -10.97
C LYS A 108 -22.09 12.28 -10.09
N ILE A 109 -22.54 13.39 -9.52
CA ILE A 109 -21.75 14.19 -8.58
C ILE A 109 -22.57 14.42 -7.31
N VAL A 110 -22.00 14.04 -6.17
CA VAL A 110 -22.59 14.19 -4.84
C VAL A 110 -21.75 15.20 -4.08
N VAL A 111 -22.32 16.36 -3.77
CA VAL A 111 -21.71 17.32 -2.84
C VAL A 111 -22.01 16.85 -1.42
N VAL A 112 -20.97 16.63 -0.61
CA VAL A 112 -21.11 16.11 0.75
C VAL A 112 -20.79 17.22 1.76
N GLY A 113 -21.71 17.42 2.70
CA GLY A 113 -21.67 18.49 3.70
C GLY A 113 -22.58 19.67 3.35
N GLY A 114 -22.89 20.47 4.37
CA GLY A 114 -23.74 21.66 4.23
C GLY A 114 -23.07 22.80 3.46
N GLU A 115 -23.81 23.88 3.22
CA GLU A 115 -23.28 25.08 2.54
C GLU A 115 -22.20 25.83 3.34
N SER A 116 -22.08 25.55 4.64
CA SER A 116 -20.95 26.02 5.46
C SER A 116 -19.62 25.37 5.08
N SER A 117 -19.67 24.12 4.60
CA SER A 117 -18.50 23.31 4.24
C SER A 117 -18.21 23.41 2.74
N VAL A 118 -19.24 23.28 1.90
CA VAL A 118 -19.17 23.43 0.44
C VAL A 118 -20.28 24.36 -0.01
N GLY A 119 -19.91 25.62 -0.26
CA GLY A 119 -20.81 26.73 -0.55
C GLY A 119 -21.61 26.59 -1.84
N PRO A 120 -22.61 27.47 -2.03
CA PRO A 120 -23.53 27.42 -3.17
C PRO A 120 -22.84 27.67 -4.52
N ASP A 121 -21.72 28.38 -4.53
CA ASP A 121 -20.95 28.69 -5.75
C ASP A 121 -20.38 27.42 -6.40
N VAL A 122 -19.95 26.45 -5.59
CA VAL A 122 -19.49 25.14 -6.09
C VAL A 122 -20.63 24.40 -6.80
N MET A 123 -21.82 24.35 -6.18
CA MET A 123 -23.00 23.72 -6.78
C MET A 123 -23.44 24.44 -8.05
N THR A 124 -23.45 25.76 -8.04
CA THR A 124 -23.78 26.60 -9.20
C THR A 124 -22.83 26.33 -10.36
N TRP A 125 -21.53 26.25 -10.08
CA TRP A 125 -20.54 25.91 -11.10
C TRP A 125 -20.80 24.53 -11.70
N LEU A 126 -21.08 23.51 -10.86
CA LEU A 126 -21.36 22.14 -11.31
C LEU A 126 -22.61 22.08 -12.21
N GLN A 127 -23.68 22.79 -11.84
CA GLN A 127 -24.92 22.86 -12.63
C GLN A 127 -24.71 23.48 -14.01
N GLN A 128 -23.84 24.49 -14.10
CA GLN A 128 -23.59 25.21 -15.35
C GLN A 128 -22.59 24.49 -16.27
N ASN A 129 -21.69 23.67 -15.71
CA ASN A 129 -20.51 23.16 -16.43
C ASN A 129 -20.45 21.63 -16.56
N THR A 130 -21.41 20.90 -16.01
CA THR A 130 -21.45 19.43 -16.09
C THR A 130 -22.80 18.94 -16.59
N ARG A 131 -22.85 17.70 -17.09
CA ARG A 131 -24.08 16.98 -17.43
C ARG A 131 -24.44 15.91 -16.40
N ALA A 132 -23.75 15.93 -15.25
CA ALA A 132 -23.91 14.92 -14.23
C ALA A 132 -25.26 15.04 -13.52
N THR A 133 -25.75 13.93 -12.98
CA THR A 133 -26.81 13.99 -11.97
C THR A 133 -26.22 14.55 -10.68
N LEU A 134 -26.71 15.73 -10.27
CA LEU A 134 -26.21 16.44 -9.11
C LEU A 134 -27.10 16.19 -7.89
N SER A 135 -26.47 15.97 -6.74
CA SER A 135 -27.16 15.90 -5.45
C SER A 135 -26.28 16.48 -4.35
N ARG A 136 -26.91 16.92 -3.26
CA ARG A 136 -26.21 17.26 -2.01
C ARG A 136 -26.66 16.30 -0.91
N VAL A 137 -25.72 15.78 -0.16
CA VAL A 137 -25.97 14.98 1.05
C VAL A 137 -25.32 15.68 2.23
N SER A 138 -26.12 16.06 3.21
CA SER A 138 -25.67 16.83 4.37
C SER A 138 -26.61 16.65 5.55
N GLY A 139 -26.08 16.82 6.75
CA GLY A 139 -26.86 16.98 7.98
C GLY A 139 -26.39 18.17 8.81
N PRO A 140 -27.06 18.46 9.94
CA PRO A 140 -26.68 19.52 10.87
C PRO A 140 -25.24 19.39 11.40
N ASP A 141 -24.75 18.16 11.57
CA ASP A 141 -23.36 17.88 11.90
C ASP A 141 -22.78 16.69 11.11
N ARG A 142 -21.54 16.32 11.43
CA ARG A 142 -20.79 15.23 10.78
C ARG A 142 -21.43 13.86 10.99
N PHE A 143 -22.10 13.64 12.12
CA PHE A 143 -22.77 12.37 12.43
C PHE A 143 -24.04 12.24 11.60
N ASP A 144 -24.81 13.34 11.51
CA ASP A 144 -25.98 13.41 10.64
C ASP A 144 -25.59 13.27 9.16
N THR A 145 -24.49 13.89 8.74
CA THR A 145 -24.00 13.77 7.36
C THR A 145 -23.56 12.34 7.04
N ALA A 146 -22.86 11.65 7.95
CA ALA A 146 -22.50 10.24 7.77
C ALA A 146 -23.74 9.33 7.68
N ALA A 147 -24.73 9.53 8.56
CA ALA A 147 -26.00 8.80 8.52
C ALA A 147 -26.76 9.05 7.21
N ALA A 148 -26.84 10.31 6.76
CA ALA A 148 -27.50 10.68 5.50
C ALA A 148 -26.78 10.09 4.28
N LEU A 149 -25.45 10.03 4.30
CA LEU A 149 -24.67 9.41 3.24
C LEU A 149 -24.91 7.91 3.18
N SER A 150 -24.97 7.24 4.34
CA SER A 150 -25.37 5.84 4.41
C SER A 150 -26.79 5.62 3.86
N ALA A 151 -27.76 6.42 4.29
CA ALA A 151 -29.14 6.34 3.80
C ALA A 151 -29.28 6.54 2.28
N ALA A 152 -28.47 7.44 1.69
CA ALA A 152 -28.43 7.68 0.25
C ALA A 152 -27.76 6.56 -0.56
N SER A 153 -26.98 5.68 0.10
CA SER A 153 -26.08 4.72 -0.56
C SER A 153 -26.46 3.27 -0.33
N TYR A 154 -27.19 2.98 0.75
CA TYR A 154 -27.60 1.64 1.15
C TYR A 154 -29.13 1.56 1.20
N ALA A 155 -29.71 0.66 0.40
CA ALA A 155 -31.15 0.46 0.35
C ALA A 155 -31.70 0.04 1.72
N THR A 156 -32.91 0.48 2.05
CA THR A 156 -33.62 -0.04 3.23
C THR A 156 -33.99 -1.49 2.96
N PRO A 157 -33.52 -2.46 3.77
CA PRO A 157 -33.83 -3.85 3.51
C PRO A 157 -35.34 -4.08 3.67
N ALA A 158 -35.92 -4.88 2.78
CA ALA A 158 -37.36 -5.18 2.79
C ALA A 158 -37.78 -5.89 4.11
N ALA A 159 -39.06 -5.81 4.45
CA ALA A 159 -39.59 -6.52 5.62
C ALA A 159 -39.27 -8.02 5.53
N GLY A 160 -38.67 -8.59 6.59
CA GLY A 160 -38.24 -9.99 6.63
C GLY A 160 -36.92 -10.29 5.90
N ALA A 161 -36.36 -9.35 5.15
CA ALA A 161 -35.01 -9.50 4.57
C ALA A 161 -33.93 -9.27 5.63
N ARG A 162 -32.77 -9.90 5.43
CA ARG A 162 -31.53 -9.59 6.16
C ARG A 162 -31.13 -8.15 5.89
N GLY A 163 -30.56 -7.50 6.92
CA GLY A 163 -29.96 -6.18 6.78
C GLY A 163 -28.56 -6.25 6.17
N VAL A 164 -27.80 -5.17 6.33
CA VAL A 164 -26.39 -5.15 5.89
C VAL A 164 -25.55 -6.14 6.72
N GLU A 165 -24.56 -6.77 6.10
CA GLU A 165 -23.70 -7.76 6.76
C GLU A 165 -22.90 -7.13 7.92
N ASN A 166 -22.36 -5.94 7.71
CA ASN A 166 -21.61 -5.23 8.74
C ASN A 166 -21.85 -3.71 8.68
N VAL A 167 -21.66 -3.03 9.80
CA VAL A 167 -21.54 -1.56 9.89
C VAL A 167 -20.23 -1.25 10.58
N VAL A 168 -19.41 -0.40 9.96
CA VAL A 168 -18.19 0.11 10.59
C VAL A 168 -18.53 1.39 11.35
N ILE A 169 -18.07 1.47 12.60
CA ILE A 169 -18.25 2.60 13.50
C ILE A 169 -16.88 3.18 13.84
N ALA A 170 -16.73 4.50 13.75
CA ALA A 170 -15.53 5.20 14.22
C ALA A 170 -15.90 6.51 14.94
N THR A 171 -14.94 7.11 15.65
CA THR A 171 -15.12 8.44 16.23
C THR A 171 -15.24 9.52 15.14
N GLY A 172 -16.14 10.49 15.32
CA GLY A 172 -16.20 11.69 14.47
C GLY A 172 -15.16 12.78 14.83
N TYR A 173 -14.27 12.52 15.78
CA TYR A 173 -13.25 13.43 16.29
C TYR A 173 -11.85 12.85 16.14
N ASP A 174 -10.87 13.68 15.75
CA ASP A 174 -9.44 13.33 15.56
C ASP A 174 -9.29 11.93 14.99
N TYR A 175 -9.51 11.83 13.67
CA TYR A 175 -10.15 10.70 13.02
C TYR A 175 -9.23 9.85 12.13
N PRO A 176 -7.97 9.53 12.49
CA PRO A 176 -7.16 8.64 11.67
C PRO A 176 -7.77 7.23 11.58
N ASP A 177 -8.44 6.79 12.66
CA ASP A 177 -9.15 5.51 12.74
C ASP A 177 -10.31 5.42 11.75
N ALA A 178 -11.00 6.55 11.50
CA ALA A 178 -12.09 6.60 10.52
C ALA A 178 -11.55 6.55 9.08
N LEU A 179 -10.31 6.98 8.82
CA LEU A 179 -9.71 6.96 7.48
C LEU A 179 -9.37 5.53 7.06
N SER A 180 -8.64 4.79 7.90
CA SER A 180 -8.34 3.38 7.66
C SER A 180 -9.62 2.53 7.68
N GLY A 181 -10.53 2.81 8.60
CA GLY A 181 -11.86 2.21 8.65
C GLY A 181 -12.69 2.48 7.39
N SER A 182 -12.51 3.62 6.71
CA SER A 182 -13.20 3.95 5.46
C SER A 182 -12.83 2.99 4.33
N ALA A 183 -11.54 2.68 4.17
CA ALA A 183 -11.07 1.74 3.15
C ALA A 183 -11.58 0.32 3.43
N ALA A 184 -11.50 -0.13 4.68
CA ALA A 184 -12.04 -1.42 5.11
C ALA A 184 -13.56 -1.51 4.87
N ALA A 185 -14.31 -0.47 5.24
CA ALA A 185 -15.75 -0.40 5.04
C ALA A 185 -16.11 -0.47 3.54
N ALA A 186 -15.39 0.24 2.68
CA ALA A 186 -15.56 0.18 1.23
C ALA A 186 -15.29 -1.23 0.67
N HIS A 187 -14.23 -1.91 1.14
CA HIS A 187 -13.86 -3.25 0.69
C HIS A 187 -14.95 -4.29 0.98
N VAL A 188 -15.58 -4.23 2.17
CA VAL A 188 -16.63 -5.16 2.58
C VAL A 188 -18.06 -4.63 2.40
N ASP A 189 -18.26 -3.69 1.47
CA ASP A 189 -19.56 -3.08 1.14
C ASP A 189 -20.38 -2.63 2.38
N SER A 190 -19.70 -2.06 3.37
CA SER A 190 -20.27 -1.68 4.66
C SER A 190 -20.35 -0.15 4.81
N PRO A 191 -21.42 0.39 5.40
CA PRO A 191 -21.46 1.82 5.75
C PRO A 191 -20.47 2.12 6.89
N LEU A 192 -19.87 3.31 6.83
CA LEU A 192 -19.12 3.91 7.93
C LEU A 192 -19.98 4.97 8.61
N LEU A 193 -20.36 4.74 9.87
CA LEU A 193 -21.06 5.72 10.70
C LEU A 193 -20.13 6.28 11.77
N LEU A 194 -20.38 7.53 12.17
CA LEU A 194 -19.54 8.24 13.13
C LEU A 194 -20.27 8.36 14.47
N VAL A 195 -19.57 8.15 15.58
CA VAL A 195 -20.11 8.30 16.94
C VAL A 195 -19.35 9.35 17.74
N ARG A 196 -19.96 9.79 18.84
CA ARG A 196 -19.26 10.56 19.87
C ARG A 196 -18.51 9.60 20.80
N PRO A 197 -17.50 10.08 21.56
CA PRO A 197 -16.74 9.21 22.44
C PRO A 197 -17.59 8.44 23.46
N ASP A 198 -18.67 9.03 23.93
CA ASP A 198 -19.52 8.53 25.01
C ASP A 198 -20.98 8.31 24.63
N ALA A 199 -21.36 8.57 23.36
CA ALA A 199 -22.75 8.45 22.91
C ALA A 199 -22.89 8.08 21.43
N VAL A 200 -23.92 7.29 21.12
CA VAL A 200 -24.41 7.08 19.75
C VAL A 200 -25.41 8.20 19.41
N PRO A 201 -25.11 9.09 18.44
CA PRO A 201 -26.03 10.18 18.06
C PRO A 201 -27.38 9.65 17.55
N ALA A 202 -28.44 10.44 17.73
CA ALA A 202 -29.80 10.02 17.38
C ALA A 202 -29.96 9.66 15.88
N SER A 203 -29.27 10.38 14.98
CA SER A 203 -29.25 10.06 13.55
C SER A 203 -28.58 8.72 13.25
N VAL A 204 -27.53 8.38 13.99
CA VAL A 204 -26.83 7.09 13.88
C VAL A 204 -27.70 5.96 14.44
N VAL A 205 -28.40 6.20 15.55
CA VAL A 205 -29.41 5.26 16.08
C VAL A 205 -30.47 4.95 15.03
N ALA A 206 -31.06 5.98 14.42
CA ALA A 206 -32.08 5.81 13.39
C ALA A 206 -31.53 5.05 12.17
N GLU A 207 -30.29 5.33 11.78
CA GLU A 207 -29.67 4.66 10.64
C GLU A 207 -29.33 3.19 10.94
N LEU A 208 -28.83 2.86 12.13
CA LEU A 208 -28.62 1.48 12.56
C LEU A 208 -29.92 0.68 12.59
N GLN A 209 -31.02 1.28 13.06
CA GLN A 209 -32.35 0.66 13.02
C GLN A 209 -32.84 0.39 11.60
N ARG A 210 -32.58 1.32 10.67
CA ARG A 210 -32.92 1.16 9.25
C ARG A 210 -32.11 0.04 8.59
N LEU A 211 -30.80 0.03 8.83
CA LEU A 211 -29.84 -0.89 8.22
C LEU A 211 -29.96 -2.33 8.75
N ARG A 212 -30.36 -2.52 10.01
CA ARG A 212 -30.50 -3.82 10.69
C ARG A 212 -29.22 -4.69 10.58
N PRO A 213 -28.07 -4.20 11.05
CA PRO A 213 -26.77 -4.85 10.83
C PRO A 213 -26.69 -6.27 11.39
N GLN A 214 -26.05 -7.18 10.66
CA GLN A 214 -25.74 -8.53 11.16
C GLN A 214 -24.50 -8.56 12.07
N ALA A 215 -23.57 -7.62 11.88
CA ALA A 215 -22.42 -7.37 12.75
C ALA A 215 -22.11 -5.87 12.84
N ILE A 216 -21.38 -5.47 13.87
CA ILE A 216 -20.88 -4.09 14.00
C ILE A 216 -19.39 -4.15 14.35
N THR A 217 -18.56 -3.46 13.57
CA THR A 217 -17.13 -3.30 13.85
C THR A 217 -16.85 -1.88 14.31
N VAL A 218 -16.30 -1.73 15.51
CA VAL A 218 -15.88 -0.45 16.07
C VAL A 218 -14.38 -0.27 15.87
N VAL A 219 -13.99 0.73 15.10
CA VAL A 219 -12.58 1.10 14.88
C VAL A 219 -12.22 2.26 15.79
N GLY A 220 -11.26 2.02 16.68
CA GLY A 220 -10.72 2.99 17.62
C GLY A 220 -10.75 2.51 19.06
N GLY A 221 -9.76 3.00 19.83
CA GLY A 221 -9.58 2.64 21.24
C GLY A 221 -10.68 3.18 22.16
N THR A 222 -10.66 2.71 23.42
CA THR A 222 -11.64 3.11 24.46
C THR A 222 -11.62 4.60 24.79
N SER A 223 -10.49 5.28 24.55
CA SER A 223 -10.36 6.74 24.69
C SER A 223 -11.09 7.53 23.60
N ARG A 224 -11.42 6.89 22.46
CA ARG A 224 -12.10 7.50 21.31
C ARG A 224 -13.54 7.03 21.16
N VAL A 225 -13.82 5.79 21.53
CA VAL A 225 -15.15 5.19 21.57
C VAL A 225 -15.23 4.35 22.84
N THR A 226 -15.89 4.84 23.87
CA THR A 226 -15.97 4.19 25.19
C THR A 226 -16.78 2.89 25.15
N ASP A 227 -16.66 2.07 26.20
CA ASP A 227 -17.40 0.80 26.27
C ASP A 227 -18.91 0.99 26.44
N SER A 228 -19.36 2.14 26.95
CA SER A 228 -20.78 2.48 26.99
C SER A 228 -21.38 2.64 25.59
N VAL A 229 -20.60 3.11 24.62
CA VAL A 229 -21.01 3.17 23.22
C VAL A 229 -21.13 1.76 22.65
N LEU A 230 -20.18 0.86 22.92
CA LEU A 230 -20.27 -0.53 22.49
C LEU A 230 -21.50 -1.23 23.05
N GLU A 231 -21.83 -0.98 24.31
CA GLU A 231 -23.04 -1.53 24.93
C GLU A 231 -24.32 -1.01 24.26
N GLN A 232 -24.38 0.28 23.91
CA GLN A 232 -25.47 0.82 23.10
C GLN A 232 -25.55 0.13 21.72
N LEU A 233 -24.41 -0.07 21.06
CA LEU A 233 -24.33 -0.69 19.73
C LEU A 233 -24.81 -2.15 19.73
N ARG A 234 -24.56 -2.91 20.81
CA ARG A 234 -25.05 -4.30 20.97
C ARG A 234 -26.56 -4.42 20.91
N THR A 235 -27.31 -3.35 21.19
CA THR A 235 -28.77 -3.37 21.11
C THR A 235 -29.31 -3.39 19.67
N PHE A 236 -28.47 -3.08 18.67
CA PHE A 236 -28.87 -2.99 17.26
C PHE A 236 -28.56 -4.25 16.44
N THR A 237 -27.91 -5.25 17.04
CA THR A 237 -27.58 -6.51 16.35
C THR A 237 -27.59 -7.70 17.30
N THR A 238 -27.92 -8.88 16.80
CA THR A 238 -27.74 -10.15 17.52
C THR A 238 -26.39 -10.80 17.25
N GLY A 239 -25.63 -10.27 16.28
CA GLY A 239 -24.29 -10.74 15.97
C GLY A 239 -23.19 -10.03 16.77
N PRO A 240 -21.92 -10.21 16.38
CA PRO A 240 -20.80 -9.67 17.13
C PRO A 240 -20.72 -8.13 17.02
N VAL A 241 -20.33 -7.52 18.13
CA VAL A 241 -19.84 -6.13 18.18
C VAL A 241 -18.36 -6.18 18.54
N THR A 242 -17.49 -5.99 17.55
CA THR A 242 -16.05 -6.20 17.69
C THR A 242 -15.29 -4.88 17.67
N ARG A 243 -14.37 -4.67 18.62
CA ARG A 243 -13.47 -3.52 18.61
C ARG A 243 -12.16 -3.87 17.93
N ILE A 244 -11.69 -3.00 17.04
CA ILE A 244 -10.35 -3.02 16.48
C ILE A 244 -9.66 -1.71 16.90
N ALA A 245 -8.57 -1.83 17.64
CA ALA A 245 -7.81 -0.70 18.13
C ALA A 245 -6.36 -1.09 18.37
N GLY A 246 -5.45 -0.18 18.03
CA GLY A 246 -4.03 -0.26 18.35
C GLY A 246 -3.59 0.73 19.43
N THR A 247 -2.30 0.73 19.74
CA THR A 247 -1.70 1.66 20.71
C THR A 247 -1.65 3.10 20.19
N ASP A 248 -1.63 3.26 18.87
CA ASP A 248 -1.70 4.54 18.18
C ASP A 248 -2.46 4.41 16.85
N ARG A 249 -2.43 5.47 16.05
CA ARG A 249 -3.11 5.55 14.75
C ARG A 249 -2.52 4.64 13.68
N TYR A 250 -1.23 4.32 13.78
CA TYR A 250 -0.52 3.47 12.83
C TYR A 250 -0.86 2.02 13.14
N ASP A 251 -0.70 1.60 14.40
CA ASP A 251 -1.08 0.25 14.86
C ASP A 251 -2.59 -0.01 14.67
N THR A 252 -3.45 1.00 14.85
CA THR A 252 -4.89 0.84 14.55
C THR A 252 -5.14 0.58 13.07
N ALA A 253 -4.46 1.30 12.16
CA ALA A 253 -4.58 1.05 10.73
C ALA A 253 -4.04 -0.34 10.34
N ASP A 254 -2.92 -0.77 10.93
CA ASP A 254 -2.34 -2.10 10.69
C ASP A 254 -3.29 -3.22 11.17
N ARG A 255 -3.95 -3.04 12.32
CA ARG A 255 -4.95 -4.01 12.83
C ARG A 255 -6.25 -4.02 12.04
N VAL A 256 -6.69 -2.87 11.53
CA VAL A 256 -7.83 -2.81 10.59
C VAL A 256 -7.47 -3.58 9.33
N SER A 257 -6.26 -3.37 8.80
CA SER A 257 -5.76 -4.11 7.66
C SER A 257 -5.78 -5.62 7.90
N ALA A 258 -5.18 -6.09 9.00
CA ALA A 258 -5.15 -7.50 9.37
C ALA A 258 -6.53 -8.14 9.61
N ALA A 259 -7.55 -7.36 9.95
CA ALA A 259 -8.89 -7.86 10.21
C ALA A 259 -9.78 -7.97 8.97
N PHE A 260 -9.49 -7.19 7.92
CA PHE A 260 -10.35 -7.08 6.74
C PHE A 260 -9.69 -7.55 5.45
N PHE A 261 -8.36 -7.71 5.43
CA PHE A 261 -7.59 -8.05 4.23
C PHE A 261 -6.64 -9.21 4.52
N ASP A 262 -6.93 -10.39 3.97
CA ASP A 262 -6.05 -11.55 4.09
C ASP A 262 -4.77 -11.36 3.26
N ASP A 263 -4.91 -10.80 2.07
CA ASP A 263 -3.86 -10.30 1.20
C ASP A 263 -4.31 -9.02 0.46
N ALA A 264 -3.38 -8.38 -0.26
CA ALA A 264 -3.70 -7.25 -1.14
C ALA A 264 -2.65 -7.12 -2.26
N GLU A 265 -3.13 -6.96 -3.50
CA GLU A 265 -2.28 -6.62 -4.66
C GLU A 265 -1.74 -5.18 -4.53
N ASP A 266 -2.64 -4.24 -4.19
CA ASP A 266 -2.35 -2.83 -3.99
C ASP A 266 -2.44 -2.46 -2.50
N VAL A 267 -1.34 -2.01 -1.90
CA VAL A 267 -1.35 -1.43 -0.54
C VAL A 267 -1.24 0.08 -0.64
N THR A 268 -2.17 0.82 -0.06
CA THR A 268 -2.15 2.29 -0.08
C THR A 268 -1.63 2.84 1.25
N ILE A 269 -0.62 3.70 1.22
CA ILE A 269 -0.15 4.48 2.37
C ILE A 269 -0.48 5.96 2.21
N ALA A 270 -0.88 6.60 3.31
CA ALA A 270 -1.05 8.04 3.39
C ALA A 270 -0.51 8.59 4.72
N SER A 271 -0.29 9.90 4.79
CA SER A 271 0.20 10.53 6.02
C SER A 271 -0.83 10.38 7.15
N GLY A 272 -0.41 9.81 8.27
CA GLY A 272 -1.16 9.79 9.52
C GLY A 272 -1.06 11.10 10.31
N GLU A 273 -0.34 12.11 9.81
CA GLU A 273 -0.16 13.41 10.47
C GLU A 273 -1.06 14.49 9.86
N THR A 274 -1.32 14.40 8.55
CA THR A 274 -2.22 15.29 7.82
C THR A 274 -3.16 14.50 6.92
N PHE A 275 -4.47 14.64 7.14
CA PHE A 275 -5.44 13.66 6.66
C PHE A 275 -6.11 13.95 5.32
N ALA A 276 -5.85 15.10 4.69
CA ALA A 276 -6.56 15.48 3.46
C ALA A 276 -6.30 14.49 2.30
N ASP A 277 -5.04 14.08 2.13
CA ASP A 277 -4.67 13.09 1.12
C ASP A 277 -5.20 11.70 1.49
N ALA A 278 -5.16 11.34 2.78
CA ALA A 278 -5.69 10.08 3.30
C ALA A 278 -7.21 9.94 3.10
N LEU A 279 -7.96 11.05 3.17
CA LEU A 279 -9.40 11.05 2.92
C LEU A 279 -9.74 10.59 1.49
N ALA A 280 -8.99 11.10 0.50
CA ALA A 280 -9.15 10.68 -0.88
C ALA A 280 -8.60 9.27 -1.11
N ALA A 281 -7.47 8.94 -0.47
CA ALA A 281 -6.83 7.63 -0.56
C ALA A 281 -7.73 6.49 -0.08
N GLY A 282 -8.58 6.71 0.93
CA GLY A 282 -9.47 5.66 1.47
C GLY A 282 -10.45 5.10 0.45
N ALA A 283 -11.00 5.96 -0.43
CA ALA A 283 -11.88 5.51 -1.51
C ALA A 283 -11.13 4.62 -2.51
N ARG A 284 -9.93 5.04 -2.92
CA ARG A 284 -9.09 4.25 -3.83
C ARG A 284 -8.70 2.92 -3.22
N ALA A 285 -8.18 2.92 -1.99
CA ALA A 285 -7.72 1.71 -1.32
C ALA A 285 -8.83 0.64 -1.31
N GLY A 286 -10.02 0.98 -0.80
CA GLY A 286 -11.15 0.06 -0.74
C GLY A 286 -11.58 -0.47 -2.12
N ARG A 287 -11.58 0.40 -3.15
CA ARG A 287 -11.97 0.01 -4.51
C ARG A 287 -10.97 -0.95 -5.18
N HIS A 288 -9.69 -0.82 -4.84
CA HIS A 288 -8.63 -1.70 -5.32
C HIS A 288 -8.47 -2.96 -4.46
N GLY A 289 -9.40 -3.21 -3.52
CA GLY A 289 -9.35 -4.37 -2.64
C GLY A 289 -8.20 -4.35 -1.64
N GLY A 290 -7.64 -3.17 -1.36
CA GLY A 290 -6.48 -3.00 -0.51
C GLY A 290 -6.73 -2.11 0.71
N PRO A 291 -5.88 -2.19 1.75
CA PRO A 291 -6.00 -1.36 2.93
C PRO A 291 -5.46 0.05 2.70
N LEU A 292 -5.95 1.00 3.50
CA LEU A 292 -5.30 2.28 3.74
C LEU A 292 -4.51 2.20 5.04
N LEU A 293 -3.19 2.08 4.91
CA LEU A 293 -2.25 2.17 6.02
C LEU A 293 -1.83 3.63 6.24
N LEU A 294 -1.47 3.96 7.47
CA LEU A 294 -1.00 5.30 7.83
C LEU A 294 0.50 5.27 8.11
N THR A 295 1.20 6.34 7.72
CA THR A 295 2.64 6.48 7.97
C THR A 295 2.96 7.82 8.65
N ALA A 296 4.02 7.85 9.45
CA ALA A 296 4.63 9.10 9.85
C ALA A 296 5.31 9.75 8.64
N SER A 297 5.59 11.05 8.72
CA SER A 297 6.10 11.78 7.55
C SER A 297 7.45 11.28 7.06
N ARG A 298 8.30 10.76 7.95
CA ARG A 298 9.69 10.38 7.62
C ARG A 298 9.97 8.88 7.64
N CYS A 299 9.06 8.09 8.17
CA CYS A 299 9.30 6.68 8.44
C CYS A 299 7.99 5.91 8.55
N LEU A 300 8.07 4.61 8.33
CA LEU A 300 7.00 3.67 8.65
C LEU A 300 7.34 3.00 9.98
N THR A 301 6.34 2.66 10.77
CA THR A 301 6.59 1.83 11.96
C THR A 301 7.04 0.44 11.51
N GLU A 302 7.76 -0.27 12.37
CA GLU A 302 8.13 -1.67 12.09
C GLU A 302 6.89 -2.53 11.82
N GLN A 303 5.81 -2.31 12.58
CA GLN A 303 4.54 -3.03 12.40
C GLN A 303 3.89 -2.73 11.06
N THR A 304 3.86 -1.47 10.63
CA THR A 304 3.33 -1.10 9.31
C THR A 304 4.14 -1.73 8.19
N ASN A 305 5.47 -1.81 8.34
CA ASN A 305 6.31 -2.49 7.36
C ASN A 305 6.08 -4.01 7.32
N LEU A 306 5.90 -4.65 8.48
CA LEU A 306 5.52 -6.05 8.60
C LEU A 306 4.16 -6.31 7.95
N GLU A 307 3.20 -5.41 8.15
CA GLU A 307 1.86 -5.52 7.59
C GLU A 307 1.85 -5.41 6.07
N ILE A 308 2.63 -4.48 5.49
CA ILE A 308 2.86 -4.41 4.04
C ILE A 308 3.40 -5.74 3.51
N GLU A 309 4.39 -6.35 4.18
CA GLU A 309 4.92 -7.66 3.78
C GLU A 309 3.89 -8.80 3.92
N ARG A 310 3.04 -8.75 4.94
CA ARG A 310 1.98 -9.75 5.16
C ARG A 310 0.98 -9.73 4.02
N LEU A 311 0.51 -8.55 3.63
CA LEU A 311 -0.50 -8.38 2.57
C LEU A 311 0.03 -8.79 1.20
N GLN A 312 1.28 -8.44 0.92
CA GLN A 312 1.88 -8.65 -0.41
C GLN A 312 2.54 -10.02 -0.56
N ALA A 313 2.34 -10.88 0.44
CA ALA A 313 2.90 -12.21 0.56
C ALA A 313 2.61 -13.14 -0.62
N THR A 314 1.40 -13.02 -1.18
CA THR A 314 0.79 -13.94 -2.16
C THR A 314 0.86 -13.41 -3.58
N HIS A 315 1.19 -12.12 -3.77
CA HIS A 315 1.13 -11.43 -5.07
C HIS A 315 2.47 -11.32 -5.81
N GLY A 316 3.59 -11.73 -5.21
CA GLY A 316 4.91 -11.78 -5.87
C GLY A 316 5.36 -10.45 -6.48
N GLU A 317 5.85 -10.48 -7.73
CA GLU A 317 6.32 -9.30 -8.50
C GLU A 317 5.20 -8.29 -8.88
N ARG A 318 3.94 -8.53 -8.50
CA ARG A 318 2.80 -7.64 -8.78
C ARG A 318 2.35 -6.79 -7.60
N ALA A 319 3.00 -6.93 -6.44
CA ALA A 319 2.68 -6.15 -5.27
C ALA A 319 3.04 -4.66 -5.45
N ASP A 320 2.05 -3.77 -5.46
CA ASP A 320 2.24 -2.33 -5.58
C ASP A 320 2.01 -1.64 -4.23
N LEU A 321 2.89 -0.71 -3.88
CA LEU A 321 2.76 0.17 -2.72
C LEU A 321 2.52 1.59 -3.21
N ASP A 322 1.28 2.06 -3.07
CA ASP A 322 0.85 3.37 -3.49
C ASP A 322 0.93 4.37 -2.34
N SER A 323 1.80 5.37 -2.47
CA SER A 323 1.84 6.52 -1.58
C SER A 323 0.96 7.64 -2.11
N ILE A 324 -0.09 7.99 -1.38
CA ILE A 324 -0.92 9.16 -1.68
C ILE A 324 -0.47 10.34 -0.82
N GLY A 325 0.13 11.33 -1.48
CA GLY A 325 0.67 12.53 -0.84
C GLY A 325 2.09 12.85 -1.26
N GLY A 326 2.40 14.15 -1.24
CA GLY A 326 3.67 14.68 -1.73
C GLY A 326 4.88 14.36 -0.83
N PRO A 327 6.10 14.59 -1.33
CA PRO A 327 7.36 14.25 -0.63
C PRO A 327 7.58 15.03 0.68
N THR A 328 6.82 16.11 0.92
CA THR A 328 6.85 16.85 2.19
C THR A 328 5.95 16.24 3.26
N ARG A 329 5.04 15.34 2.89
CA ARG A 329 4.12 14.62 3.78
C ARG A 329 4.51 13.17 4.00
N ILE A 330 5.15 12.58 2.99
CA ILE A 330 5.71 11.23 3.02
C ILE A 330 7.07 11.34 2.33
N THR A 331 8.15 11.50 3.08
CA THR A 331 9.49 11.71 2.52
C THR A 331 9.97 10.50 1.72
N GLU A 332 11.09 10.66 1.02
CA GLU A 332 11.77 9.55 0.36
C GLU A 332 12.26 8.49 1.35
N GLU A 333 12.54 8.84 2.60
CA GLU A 333 12.87 7.88 3.66
C GLU A 333 11.67 6.97 3.97
N ALA A 334 10.48 7.56 4.13
CA ALA A 334 9.24 6.80 4.29
C ALA A 334 8.93 5.96 3.04
N ALA A 335 9.09 6.52 1.84
CA ALA A 335 8.90 5.78 0.59
C ALA A 335 9.82 4.57 0.44
N LYS A 336 11.06 4.68 0.93
CA LYS A 336 12.03 3.57 1.02
C LYS A 336 11.77 2.62 2.18
N ARG A 337 10.63 2.74 2.87
CA ARG A 337 10.24 1.89 4.00
C ARG A 337 11.28 1.92 5.13
N THR A 338 11.83 3.11 5.39
CA THR A 338 12.72 3.35 6.53
C THR A 338 11.91 3.19 7.82
N ASN A 339 12.44 2.42 8.78
CA ASN A 339 11.78 2.23 10.06
C ASN A 339 11.84 3.50 10.91
N CYS A 340 10.79 3.72 11.70
CA CYS A 340 10.81 4.77 12.71
C CYS A 340 11.81 4.43 13.81
N GLN A 341 12.77 5.33 14.00
CA GLN A 341 13.88 5.16 14.92
C GLN A 341 13.92 6.33 15.93
N PRO A 342 14.50 6.13 17.13
CA PRO A 342 14.69 7.23 18.08
C PRO A 342 15.45 8.42 17.48
N VAL A 343 15.20 9.62 17.98
CA VAL A 343 15.90 10.82 17.48
C VAL A 343 17.41 10.68 17.70
N GLY A 344 18.19 10.87 16.64
CA GLY A 344 19.66 10.84 16.68
C GLY A 344 20.29 9.49 16.32
N THR A 345 19.50 8.45 16.05
CA THR A 345 20.02 7.20 15.48
C THR A 345 20.07 7.27 13.96
N ALA A 346 21.04 6.59 13.36
CA ALA A 346 21.11 6.48 11.91
C ALA A 346 19.83 5.82 11.35
N PRO A 347 19.26 6.33 10.25
CA PRO A 347 18.11 5.70 9.62
C PRO A 347 18.48 4.30 9.15
N LYS A 348 17.55 3.37 9.33
CA LYS A 348 17.69 1.99 8.90
C LYS A 348 16.50 1.63 8.04
N THR A 349 16.74 0.98 6.91
CA THR A 349 15.63 0.40 6.16
C THR A 349 14.97 -0.64 7.04
N TYR A 350 13.68 -0.90 6.82
CA TYR A 350 12.99 -1.93 7.57
C TYR A 350 13.72 -3.29 7.56
N LEU A 351 14.33 -3.62 6.44
CA LEU A 351 15.11 -4.84 6.29
C LEU A 351 16.32 -4.85 7.22
N ASP A 352 17.03 -3.74 7.37
CA ASP A 352 18.22 -3.65 8.24
C ASP A 352 17.92 -3.90 9.73
N ASP A 353 16.68 -3.67 10.16
CA ASP A 353 16.25 -3.89 11.55
C ASP A 353 15.77 -5.31 11.83
N LEU A 354 15.42 -6.08 10.80
CA LEU A 354 14.99 -7.46 10.99
C LEU A 354 16.14 -8.33 11.51
N VAL A 355 15.80 -9.18 12.49
CA VAL A 355 16.70 -10.26 12.89
C VAL A 355 16.85 -11.21 11.70
N HIS A 356 18.08 -11.35 11.25
CA HIS A 356 18.41 -12.10 10.05
C HIS A 356 19.37 -13.23 10.38
N VAL A 357 19.26 -14.32 9.64
CA VAL A 357 20.26 -15.38 9.66
C VAL A 357 21.35 -15.04 8.63
N GLN A 358 22.61 -15.21 9.01
CA GLN A 358 23.76 -15.08 8.11
C GLN A 358 24.44 -16.42 7.87
N GLY A 359 24.99 -16.62 6.68
CA GLY A 359 25.83 -17.77 6.34
C GLY A 359 26.87 -17.41 5.30
N SER A 360 27.98 -18.16 5.24
CA SER A 360 28.99 -18.02 4.19
C SER A 360 29.42 -19.38 3.66
N VAL A 361 29.68 -19.46 2.36
CA VAL A 361 30.17 -20.65 1.68
C VAL A 361 31.36 -20.27 0.80
N ARG A 362 32.36 -21.16 0.79
CA ARG A 362 33.53 -21.08 -0.08
C ARG A 362 33.62 -22.36 -0.90
N ASP A 363 33.57 -22.24 -2.21
CA ASP A 363 33.84 -23.36 -3.11
C ASP A 363 35.33 -23.41 -3.48
N ARG A 364 35.94 -24.59 -3.38
CA ARG A 364 37.36 -24.82 -3.67
C ARG A 364 37.65 -24.92 -5.18
N TYR A 365 36.68 -25.30 -6.01
CA TYR A 365 36.84 -25.55 -7.44
C TYR A 365 36.47 -24.34 -8.30
N ASP A 366 35.45 -23.58 -7.90
CA ASP A 366 34.98 -22.40 -8.64
C ASP A 366 35.52 -21.07 -8.07
N HIS A 367 36.26 -21.14 -6.96
CA HIS A 367 36.90 -19.98 -6.31
C HIS A 367 35.95 -18.85 -5.86
N ALA A 368 34.64 -19.09 -5.94
CA ALA A 368 33.61 -18.16 -5.50
C ALA A 368 33.47 -18.20 -3.97
N THR A 369 33.40 -17.01 -3.38
CA THR A 369 33.02 -16.82 -1.98
C THR A 369 31.66 -16.14 -1.94
N ILE A 370 30.73 -16.73 -1.19
CA ILE A 370 29.35 -16.25 -1.06
C ILE A 370 29.08 -15.97 0.41
N SER A 371 28.54 -14.81 0.73
CA SER A 371 28.07 -14.45 2.07
C SER A 371 26.63 -13.94 1.97
N GLY A 372 25.70 -14.63 2.61
CA GLY A 372 24.26 -14.39 2.50
C GLY A 372 23.62 -13.96 3.82
N ARG A 373 22.47 -13.28 3.71
CA ARG A 373 21.61 -12.85 4.80
C ARG A 373 20.14 -13.05 4.43
N PHE A 374 19.37 -13.64 5.35
CA PHE A 374 17.93 -13.88 5.20
C PHE A 374 17.08 -12.95 6.05
N TYR A 375 16.05 -12.38 5.45
CA TYR A 375 15.10 -11.50 6.15
C TYR A 375 13.76 -12.24 6.31
N PRO A 376 13.39 -12.65 7.53
CA PRO A 376 12.07 -13.23 7.79
C PRO A 376 10.97 -12.18 7.73
N ARG A 377 9.77 -12.59 7.31
CA ARG A 377 8.56 -11.76 7.42
C ARG A 377 8.01 -11.67 8.83
N SER A 378 8.37 -12.59 9.73
CA SER A 378 7.94 -12.58 11.13
C SER A 378 9.01 -13.17 12.03
N THR A 379 9.18 -12.61 13.22
CA THR A 379 10.14 -13.06 14.24
C THR A 379 9.59 -14.24 15.06
N ALA A 380 9.42 -15.40 14.41
CA ALA A 380 9.25 -16.68 15.09
C ALA A 380 10.40 -17.60 14.65
N PHE A 381 11.24 -18.01 15.59
CA PHE A 381 12.41 -18.84 15.32
C PHE A 381 12.01 -20.31 15.33
N ASP A 382 12.07 -21.00 14.19
CA ASP A 382 11.83 -22.45 14.12
C ASP A 382 13.08 -23.28 13.79
N ALA A 383 14.17 -22.67 13.32
CA ALA A 383 15.46 -23.36 13.16
C ALA A 383 16.62 -22.37 13.01
N ASP A 384 17.76 -22.70 13.63
CA ASP A 384 19.04 -22.02 13.49
C ASP A 384 19.87 -22.67 12.35
N PRO A 385 20.10 -21.99 11.22
CA PRO A 385 20.75 -22.59 10.04
C PRO A 385 22.27 -22.78 10.12
N ARG A 386 22.88 -22.53 11.28
CA ARG A 386 24.34 -22.50 11.43
C ARG A 386 25.03 -23.87 11.43
N ASN A 387 24.33 -24.98 11.19
CA ASN A 387 24.83 -26.31 11.56
C ASN A 387 24.52 -27.49 10.60
N SER A 388 24.68 -27.32 9.28
CA SER A 388 24.45 -28.43 8.32
C SER A 388 25.49 -28.47 7.18
N ASP A 389 26.12 -29.62 6.99
CA ASP A 389 26.96 -29.93 5.83
C ASP A 389 26.08 -30.16 4.57
N TYR A 390 26.37 -29.44 3.49
CA TYR A 390 25.89 -29.58 2.09
C TYR A 390 24.46 -30.17 1.86
N GLY A 391 23.41 -29.34 1.69
CA GLY A 391 22.05 -29.83 1.30
C GLY A 391 21.02 -28.70 1.10
N THR A 392 19.96 -28.80 0.27
CA THR A 392 19.06 -27.70 -0.22
C THR A 392 18.52 -26.73 0.85
N TRP A 393 18.48 -25.41 0.55
CA TRP A 393 17.91 -24.40 1.45
C TRP A 393 16.38 -24.41 1.44
N SER A 394 15.73 -24.90 2.50
CA SER A 394 14.30 -24.64 2.70
C SER A 394 14.12 -23.29 3.39
N LEU A 395 13.49 -22.34 2.69
CA LEU A 395 13.19 -21.03 3.26
C LEU A 395 12.07 -21.13 4.31
N GLY A 396 11.26 -22.19 4.25
CA GLY A 396 10.00 -22.30 4.98
C GLY A 396 9.00 -21.22 4.54
N THR A 397 7.84 -21.17 5.17
CA THR A 397 6.70 -20.38 4.67
C THR A 397 6.74 -18.88 4.99
N LYS A 398 7.81 -18.36 5.62
CA LYS A 398 7.82 -16.99 6.21
C LYS A 398 9.04 -16.12 5.88
N ARG A 399 9.53 -16.16 4.65
CA ARG A 399 10.65 -15.31 4.19
C ARG A 399 10.20 -14.27 3.18
N SER A 400 10.81 -13.09 3.23
CA SER A 400 10.56 -12.02 2.25
C SER A 400 11.75 -11.69 1.38
N ARG A 401 12.98 -11.83 1.90
CA ARG A 401 14.15 -11.37 1.16
C ARG A 401 15.39 -12.20 1.46
N PHE A 402 16.22 -12.36 0.45
CA PHE A 402 17.55 -12.94 0.52
C PHE A 402 18.54 -11.97 -0.10
N THR A 403 19.52 -11.52 0.67
CA THR A 403 20.66 -10.76 0.12
C THR A 403 21.91 -11.61 0.19
N MET A 404 22.79 -11.48 -0.80
CA MET A 404 24.12 -12.07 -0.72
C MET A 404 25.16 -11.20 -1.41
N VAL A 405 26.40 -11.30 -0.98
CA VAL A 405 27.57 -10.80 -1.72
C VAL A 405 28.34 -12.01 -2.22
N ALA A 406 28.58 -12.04 -3.53
CA ALA A 406 29.42 -13.04 -4.17
C ALA A 406 30.67 -12.39 -4.75
N GLY A 407 31.82 -13.01 -4.58
CA GLY A 407 33.09 -12.53 -5.12
C GLY A 407 34.05 -13.67 -5.39
N ILE A 408 35.24 -13.34 -5.89
CA ILE A 408 36.33 -14.30 -6.06
C ILE A 408 37.36 -14.07 -4.96
N ALA A 409 37.80 -15.16 -4.32
CA ALA A 409 38.77 -15.09 -3.25
C ALA A 409 40.12 -14.51 -3.71
N ASP A 410 40.76 -13.72 -2.84
CA ASP A 410 42.03 -13.03 -3.15
C ASP A 410 43.19 -14.00 -3.40
N ASP A 411 43.14 -15.19 -2.80
CA ASP A 411 44.10 -16.29 -2.95
C ASP A 411 43.84 -17.16 -4.19
N ASN A 412 42.81 -16.86 -5.00
CA ASN A 412 42.56 -17.57 -6.25
C ASN A 412 43.69 -17.31 -7.28
N PRO A 413 44.41 -18.36 -7.73
CA PRO A 413 45.50 -18.23 -8.70
C PRO A 413 45.04 -18.07 -10.16
N SER A 414 43.77 -18.36 -10.49
CA SER A 414 43.30 -18.45 -11.88
C SER A 414 42.85 -17.11 -12.49
N ALA A 415 42.43 -16.14 -11.66
CA ALA A 415 41.83 -14.86 -12.08
C ALA A 415 40.62 -14.97 -13.05
N LEU A 416 40.04 -16.17 -13.22
CA LEU A 416 38.92 -16.42 -14.13
C LEU A 416 37.62 -15.86 -13.55
N ALA A 417 36.82 -15.17 -14.38
CA ALA A 417 35.49 -14.74 -14.00
C ALA A 417 34.56 -15.95 -13.85
N SER A 418 33.65 -15.92 -12.87
CA SER A 418 32.62 -16.95 -12.67
C SER A 418 31.23 -16.32 -12.78
N THR A 419 30.24 -17.09 -13.22
CA THR A 419 28.84 -16.69 -13.14
C THR A 419 28.24 -17.24 -11.86
N VAL A 420 27.44 -16.43 -11.17
CA VAL A 420 26.67 -16.82 -9.99
C VAL A 420 25.20 -16.62 -10.32
N ALA A 421 24.37 -17.62 -10.06
CA ALA A 421 22.93 -17.60 -10.32
C ALA A 421 22.16 -18.07 -9.09
N VAL A 422 21.12 -17.33 -8.71
CA VAL A 422 20.18 -17.63 -7.62
C VAL A 422 18.88 -18.13 -8.23
N TYR A 423 18.44 -19.29 -7.79
CA TYR A 423 17.17 -19.92 -8.17
C TYR A 423 16.27 -20.05 -6.95
N GLY A 424 14.96 -19.90 -7.16
CA GLY A 424 13.91 -20.19 -6.19
C GLY A 424 12.92 -21.17 -6.81
N ASP A 425 12.69 -22.32 -6.18
CA ASP A 425 11.87 -23.42 -6.70
C ASP A 425 12.16 -23.70 -8.19
N GLU A 426 13.46 -23.83 -8.50
CA GLU A 426 13.99 -24.06 -9.86
C GLU A 426 13.82 -22.90 -10.86
N LYS A 427 13.18 -21.79 -10.49
CA LYS A 427 13.10 -20.56 -11.32
C LYS A 427 14.31 -19.66 -11.05
N LEU A 428 15.00 -19.21 -12.11
CA LEU A 428 16.08 -18.23 -11.98
C LEU A 428 15.52 -16.90 -11.44
N LEU A 429 16.03 -16.45 -10.29
CA LEU A 429 15.65 -15.20 -9.65
C LEU A 429 16.65 -14.07 -9.95
N ALA A 430 17.94 -14.37 -9.94
CA ALA A 430 19.00 -13.40 -10.23
C ALA A 430 20.27 -14.07 -10.74
N SER A 431 21.08 -13.39 -11.56
CA SER A 431 22.39 -13.89 -11.98
C SER A 431 23.38 -12.76 -12.25
N GLY A 432 24.68 -12.98 -12.03
CA GLY A 432 25.73 -11.99 -12.27
C GLY A 432 27.11 -12.62 -12.43
N ASN A 433 28.02 -11.91 -13.10
CA ASN A 433 29.39 -12.36 -13.33
C ASN A 433 30.35 -11.75 -12.30
N VAL A 434 30.95 -12.56 -11.45
CA VAL A 434 31.92 -12.11 -10.45
C VAL A 434 33.35 -12.23 -10.97
N ALA A 435 34.19 -11.27 -10.60
CA ALA A 435 35.61 -11.25 -10.93
C ALA A 435 36.47 -10.89 -9.69
N LYS A 436 37.76 -11.18 -9.76
CA LYS A 436 38.70 -10.86 -8.67
C LYS A 436 38.72 -9.35 -8.42
N GLY A 437 38.57 -8.93 -7.16
CA GLY A 437 38.48 -7.52 -6.76
C GLY A 437 37.17 -6.82 -7.15
N ALA A 438 36.20 -7.53 -7.73
CA ALA A 438 34.90 -6.99 -8.15
C ALA A 438 33.75 -7.91 -7.68
N PRO A 439 33.44 -7.91 -6.36
CA PRO A 439 32.29 -8.64 -5.84
C PRO A 439 30.98 -8.02 -6.33
N ILE A 440 29.94 -8.84 -6.43
CA ILE A 440 28.58 -8.44 -6.78
C ILE A 440 27.67 -8.70 -5.58
N ALA A 441 26.80 -7.73 -5.28
CA ALA A 441 25.69 -7.91 -4.36
C ALA A 441 24.45 -8.37 -5.14
N PHE A 442 23.80 -9.40 -4.61
CA PHE A 442 22.49 -9.87 -5.02
C PHE A 442 21.50 -9.50 -3.94
N ASP A 443 20.32 -9.08 -4.39
CA ASP A 443 19.22 -8.76 -3.54
C ASP A 443 17.95 -9.31 -4.19
N VAL A 444 17.37 -10.33 -3.57
CA VAL A 444 16.42 -11.24 -4.21
C VAL A 444 15.16 -11.34 -3.36
N ASP A 445 14.02 -11.10 -4.01
CA ASP A 445 12.72 -11.45 -3.45
C ASP A 445 12.58 -12.98 -3.43
N VAL A 446 12.25 -13.50 -2.25
CA VAL A 446 12.05 -14.94 -2.03
C VAL A 446 10.68 -15.23 -1.42
N ARG A 447 9.74 -14.29 -1.58
CA ARG A 447 8.34 -14.43 -1.20
C ARG A 447 7.69 -15.57 -1.98
N GLY A 448 7.11 -16.53 -1.26
CA GLY A 448 6.47 -17.71 -1.88
C GLY A 448 7.47 -18.71 -2.48
N VAL A 449 8.77 -18.55 -2.22
CA VAL A 449 9.80 -19.52 -2.60
C VAL A 449 9.99 -20.49 -1.44
N ASP A 450 9.82 -21.78 -1.69
CA ASP A 450 10.04 -22.83 -0.69
C ASP A 450 11.51 -23.25 -0.64
N ASN A 451 12.19 -23.30 -1.79
CA ASN A 451 13.57 -23.77 -1.92
C ASN A 451 14.46 -22.76 -2.64
N LEU A 452 15.57 -22.36 -2.02
CA LEU A 452 16.60 -21.53 -2.68
C LEU A 452 17.78 -22.40 -3.13
N LYS A 453 18.27 -22.16 -4.35
CA LYS A 453 19.45 -22.81 -4.92
C LYS A 453 20.42 -21.78 -5.50
N ILE A 454 21.69 -21.86 -5.15
CA ILE A 454 22.73 -21.01 -5.75
C ILE A 454 23.66 -21.87 -6.59
N VAL A 455 23.86 -21.45 -7.84
CA VAL A 455 24.69 -22.15 -8.82
C VAL A 455 25.85 -21.26 -9.20
N THR A 456 27.07 -21.79 -9.13
CA THR A 456 28.25 -21.13 -9.67
C THR A 456 28.73 -21.85 -10.92
N THR A 457 29.17 -21.11 -11.92
CA THR A 457 29.76 -21.68 -13.13
C THR A 457 31.04 -20.94 -13.49
N SER A 458 32.16 -21.66 -13.43
CA SER A 458 33.47 -21.19 -13.89
C SER A 458 33.77 -21.70 -15.31
N PRO A 459 34.41 -20.91 -16.19
CA PRO A 459 34.79 -21.31 -17.55
C PRO A 459 35.94 -22.34 -17.60
N ASN A 460 36.31 -22.96 -16.48
CA ASN A 460 37.41 -23.91 -16.43
C ASN A 460 37.04 -25.22 -17.17
N ALA A 461 37.41 -25.28 -18.45
CA ALA A 461 37.11 -26.37 -19.40
C ALA A 461 37.70 -27.75 -19.03
N SER A 462 38.41 -27.85 -17.90
CA SER A 462 39.08 -29.06 -17.41
C SER A 462 38.18 -29.93 -16.52
N LEU A 463 36.99 -29.44 -16.14
CA LEU A 463 36.06 -30.15 -15.27
C LEU A 463 35.14 -31.09 -16.07
N THR A 464 34.94 -32.31 -15.57
CA THR A 464 33.98 -33.25 -16.16
C THR A 464 32.53 -32.75 -15.97
N PRO A 465 31.54 -33.18 -16.78
CA PRO A 465 30.14 -32.80 -16.58
C PRO A 465 29.59 -33.14 -15.17
N ALA A 466 30.12 -34.21 -14.55
CA ALA A 466 29.80 -34.56 -13.17
C ALA A 466 30.41 -33.58 -12.16
N ALA A 467 31.61 -33.04 -12.42
CA ALA A 467 32.22 -32.00 -11.60
C ALA A 467 31.56 -30.64 -11.79
N GLN A 468 31.04 -30.32 -12.99
CA GLN A 468 30.23 -29.13 -13.25
C GLN A 468 28.86 -29.19 -12.54
N ASN A 469 28.25 -30.38 -12.40
CA ASN A 469 27.01 -30.59 -11.66
C ASN A 469 27.19 -30.60 -10.12
N ALA A 470 28.43 -30.71 -9.63
CA ALA A 470 28.76 -30.58 -8.21
C ALA A 470 28.83 -29.12 -7.73
N ASN A 471 28.74 -28.15 -8.67
CA ASN A 471 28.85 -26.70 -8.44
C ASN A 471 27.56 -26.07 -7.85
N LEU A 472 26.86 -26.81 -7.00
CA LEU A 472 25.59 -26.40 -6.41
C LEU A 472 25.79 -26.13 -4.92
N VAL A 473 25.61 -24.87 -4.53
CA VAL A 473 25.69 -24.43 -3.14
C VAL A 473 24.29 -24.47 -2.53
N TYR A 474 24.13 -25.27 -1.48
CA TYR A 474 22.87 -25.56 -0.82
C TYR A 474 23.03 -25.57 0.72
N PHE A 475 22.02 -25.20 1.52
CA PHE A 475 22.11 -25.32 2.99
C PHE A 475 20.91 -25.96 3.82
N GLY A 476 21.10 -27.16 4.45
CA GLY A 476 20.45 -27.82 5.66
C GLY A 476 18.96 -28.24 5.75
N ASP A 477 18.47 -29.33 6.42
CA ASP A 477 18.93 -30.68 6.90
C ASP A 477 17.66 -31.62 7.01
N ALA A 478 17.35 -32.55 6.09
CA ALA A 478 17.69 -33.99 5.96
C ALA A 478 16.68 -35.04 6.53
N ALA A 479 16.19 -35.93 5.64
CA ALA A 479 16.11 -37.37 5.91
C ALA A 479 16.35 -38.15 4.61
N VAL A 480 17.43 -38.91 4.63
CA VAL A 480 17.79 -39.92 3.65
C VAL A 480 16.71 -40.99 3.58
N SER A 481 16.20 -41.22 2.36
CA SER A 481 16.14 -42.56 1.76
C SER A 481 16.53 -42.45 0.30
#